data_AF-A0A7Y5X0W1-F1
#
_entry.id   AF-A0A7Y5X0W1-F1
#
_cell.length_a   1.000
_cell.length_b   1.000
_cell.length_c   1.000
_cell.angle_alpha   90.00
_cell.angle_beta   90.00
_cell.angle_gamma   90.00
#
_symmetry.space_group_name_H-M   'P 1'
#
loop_
_entity.id
_entity.type
_entity.pdbx_description
1 polymer ?
#
loop_
_entity_poly.entity_id
_entity_poly.type
_entity_poly.pdbx_seq_one_letter_code
_entity_poly.pdbx_strand_id
1 'polypeptide(L)'
;MYKAPEHVILTRKDRLELFAASSLFVRTAVARKHLDLAWAMLGPEMRAGQTRKTWDTGFNNVVPFKADGIQAWDILYAFRDDVALDLSLVSRGKGAKDNWAGKTFTLELKRYAGHPHQWLVASWVPKGIGGGGTLSPNRRSGPPPPPLKAAVSAKWLFVPAVLLGSLLLALAAWAVRNAVRARRASRRYAEALGYNSSSNPS
;
A
#
# COMPACT_ATOMS: atom_id res chain seq x y z
N MET A 1 15.81 -28.67 -4.28
CA MET A 1 16.61 -27.85 -5.21
C MET A 1 15.68 -26.84 -5.88
N TYR A 2 15.96 -25.55 -5.77
CA TYR A 2 15.21 -24.50 -6.46
C TYR A 2 15.67 -24.46 -7.92
N LYS A 3 14.74 -24.61 -8.88
CA LYS A 3 15.02 -24.42 -10.30
C LYS A 3 14.46 -23.05 -10.69
N ALA A 4 15.34 -22.12 -11.07
CA ALA A 4 14.91 -20.82 -11.55
C ALA A 4 13.99 -21.00 -12.78
N PRO A 5 12.85 -20.30 -12.85
CA PRO A 5 11.95 -20.42 -13.99
C PRO A 5 12.60 -19.88 -15.26
N GLU A 6 12.36 -20.57 -16.38
CA GLU A 6 12.95 -20.23 -17.68
C GLU A 6 12.17 -19.10 -18.34
N HIS A 7 12.87 -18.03 -18.71
CA HIS A 7 12.29 -16.92 -19.46
C HIS A 7 11.84 -17.38 -20.85
N VAL A 8 10.65 -16.92 -21.26
CA VAL A 8 10.08 -17.28 -22.56
C VAL A 8 9.84 -16.04 -23.41
N ILE A 9 9.99 -16.21 -24.73
CA ILE A 9 9.58 -15.20 -25.71
C ILE A 9 8.09 -15.36 -25.95
N LEU A 10 7.30 -14.37 -25.57
CA LEU A 10 5.85 -14.39 -25.79
C LEU A 10 5.51 -14.19 -27.27
N THR A 11 4.68 -15.08 -27.80
CA THR A 11 4.16 -14.99 -29.16
C THR A 11 3.13 -13.87 -29.27
N ARG A 12 2.74 -13.50 -30.50
CA ARG A 12 1.64 -12.56 -30.73
C ARG A 12 0.33 -13.04 -30.11
N LYS A 13 0.06 -14.34 -30.15
CA LYS A 13 -1.13 -14.94 -29.55
C LYS A 13 -1.13 -14.78 -28.04
N ASP A 14 0.00 -15.09 -27.38
CA ASP A 14 0.13 -14.95 -25.93
C ASP A 14 -0.11 -13.51 -25.48
N ARG A 15 0.47 -12.55 -26.20
CA ARG A 15 0.27 -11.11 -25.92
C ARG A 15 -1.19 -10.69 -26.04
N LEU A 16 -1.92 -11.22 -27.02
CA LEU A 16 -3.36 -10.94 -27.18
C LEU A 16 -4.17 -11.53 -26.03
N GLU A 17 -3.87 -12.77 -25.61
CA GLU A 17 -4.54 -13.42 -24.49
C GLU A 17 -4.29 -12.68 -23.17
N LEU A 18 -3.04 -12.28 -22.90
CA LEU A 18 -2.65 -11.49 -21.73
C LEU A 18 -3.36 -10.13 -21.71
N PHE A 19 -3.40 -9.44 -22.86
CA PHE A 19 -4.08 -8.15 -22.97
C PHE A 19 -5.60 -8.28 -22.77
N ALA A 20 -6.21 -9.35 -23.31
CA ALA A 20 -7.63 -9.62 -23.14
C ALA A 20 -7.98 -9.89 -21.66
N ALA A 21 -7.20 -10.73 -20.98
CA ALA A 21 -7.37 -11.00 -19.55
C ALA A 21 -7.18 -9.72 -18.71
N SER A 22 -6.12 -8.95 -18.98
CA SER A 22 -5.86 -7.67 -18.29
C SER A 22 -7.01 -6.68 -18.48
N SER A 23 -7.49 -6.53 -19.71
CA SER A 23 -8.58 -5.61 -20.05
C SER A 23 -9.90 -5.99 -19.38
N LEU A 24 -10.22 -7.28 -19.34
CA LEU A 24 -11.42 -7.78 -18.68
C LEU A 24 -11.34 -7.56 -17.17
N PHE A 25 -10.19 -7.81 -16.55
CA PHE A 25 -9.99 -7.56 -15.11
C PHE A 25 -10.14 -6.07 -14.77
N VAL A 26 -9.56 -5.19 -15.58
CA VAL A 26 -9.67 -3.74 -15.39
C VAL A 26 -11.12 -3.27 -15.51
N ARG A 27 -11.85 -3.73 -16.55
CA ARG A 27 -13.25 -3.35 -16.78
C ARG A 27 -14.22 -3.90 -15.73
N THR A 28 -13.82 -4.94 -15.01
CA THR A 28 -14.64 -5.60 -14.00
C THR A 28 -14.18 -5.23 -12.59
N ALA A 29 -13.18 -5.95 -12.05
CA ALA A 29 -12.70 -5.80 -10.68
C ALA A 29 -12.28 -4.36 -10.35
N VAL A 30 -11.41 -3.78 -11.18
CA VAL A 30 -10.80 -2.46 -10.92
C VAL A 30 -11.83 -1.34 -11.07
N ALA A 31 -12.70 -1.44 -12.07
CA ALA A 31 -13.82 -0.51 -12.29
C ALA A 31 -15.03 -0.75 -11.36
N ARG A 32 -15.00 -1.79 -10.51
CA ARG A 32 -16.09 -2.19 -9.61
C ARG A 32 -17.39 -2.53 -10.35
N LYS A 33 -17.29 -3.27 -11.45
CA LYS A 33 -18.42 -3.74 -12.25
C LYS A 33 -18.33 -5.26 -12.44
N HIS A 34 -19.46 -5.94 -12.58
CA HIS A 34 -19.52 -7.39 -12.84
C HIS A 34 -18.56 -8.21 -11.94
N LEU A 35 -18.73 -8.06 -10.62
CA LEU A 35 -17.83 -8.67 -9.63
C LEU A 35 -17.89 -10.21 -9.65
N ASP A 36 -18.96 -10.79 -10.17
CA ASP A 36 -19.09 -12.19 -10.60
C ASP A 36 -18.03 -12.61 -11.60
N LEU A 37 -17.94 -11.92 -12.74
CA LEU A 37 -16.93 -12.20 -13.75
C LEU A 37 -15.53 -11.98 -13.20
N ALA A 38 -15.32 -10.88 -12.46
CA ALA A 38 -14.04 -10.56 -11.86
C ALA A 38 -13.51 -11.66 -10.93
N TRP A 39 -14.38 -12.28 -10.12
CA TRP A 39 -13.99 -13.35 -9.21
C TRP A 39 -13.52 -14.60 -9.93
N ALA A 40 -14.19 -14.97 -11.02
CA ALA A 40 -13.82 -16.12 -11.83
C ALA A 40 -12.39 -15.98 -12.40
N MET A 41 -11.92 -14.75 -12.59
CA MET A 41 -10.57 -14.44 -13.09
C MET A 41 -9.47 -14.48 -12.02
N LEU A 42 -9.80 -14.54 -10.73
CA LEU A 42 -8.80 -14.52 -9.67
C LEU A 42 -8.12 -15.88 -9.53
N GLY A 43 -6.79 -15.86 -9.48
CA GLY A 43 -5.99 -17.00 -9.03
C GLY A 43 -6.14 -17.24 -7.52
N PRO A 44 -5.67 -18.40 -7.02
CA PRO A 44 -5.72 -18.74 -5.60
C PRO A 44 -5.13 -17.68 -4.67
N GLU A 45 -4.03 -17.04 -5.06
CA GLU A 45 -3.31 -16.02 -4.30
C GLU A 45 -4.18 -14.79 -4.06
N MET A 46 -4.88 -14.31 -5.10
CA MET A 46 -5.80 -13.19 -4.98
C MET A 46 -7.08 -13.55 -4.23
N ARG A 47 -7.51 -14.82 -4.25
CA ARG A 47 -8.67 -15.29 -3.48
C ARG A 47 -8.35 -15.53 -2.01
N ALA A 48 -7.08 -15.72 -1.66
CA ALA A 48 -6.67 -15.99 -0.30
C ALA A 48 -7.15 -14.88 0.66
N GLY A 49 -7.72 -15.28 1.79
CA GLY A 49 -8.21 -14.35 2.81
C GLY A 49 -9.54 -13.65 2.50
N GLN A 50 -10.22 -13.99 1.39
CA GLN A 50 -11.53 -13.43 1.07
C GLN A 50 -12.49 -14.49 0.52
N THR A 51 -13.79 -14.31 0.77
CA THR A 51 -14.85 -15.20 0.28
C THR A 51 -15.57 -14.57 -0.90
N ARG A 52 -16.31 -15.41 -1.64
CA ARG A 52 -17.21 -14.93 -2.70
C ARG A 52 -18.21 -13.89 -2.17
N LYS A 53 -18.77 -14.13 -0.99
CA LYS A 53 -19.75 -13.23 -0.36
C LYS A 53 -19.14 -11.88 0.01
N THR A 54 -17.94 -11.86 0.59
CA THR A 54 -17.25 -10.60 0.94
C THR A 54 -16.81 -9.85 -0.31
N TRP A 55 -16.37 -10.56 -1.35
CA TRP A 55 -15.99 -9.97 -2.63
C TRP A 55 -17.14 -9.18 -3.28
N ASP A 56 -18.36 -9.72 -3.25
CA ASP A 56 -19.54 -9.11 -3.88
C ASP A 56 -19.99 -7.80 -3.23
N THR A 57 -19.53 -7.52 -2.00
CA THR A 57 -19.72 -6.21 -1.37
C THR A 57 -18.91 -5.10 -2.03
N GLY A 58 -17.90 -5.46 -2.83
CA GLY A 58 -16.91 -4.52 -3.37
C GLY A 58 -15.82 -4.12 -2.36
N PHE A 59 -15.89 -4.58 -1.11
CA PHE A 59 -14.81 -4.43 -0.14
C PHE A 59 -13.84 -5.62 -0.29
N ASN A 60 -12.86 -5.48 -1.18
CA ASN A 60 -11.88 -6.53 -1.47
C ASN A 60 -10.48 -5.95 -1.73
N ASN A 61 -9.49 -6.84 -1.90
CA ASN A 61 -8.07 -6.50 -2.09
C ASN A 61 -7.71 -5.83 -3.43
N VAL A 62 -8.67 -5.53 -4.31
CA VAL A 62 -8.41 -4.81 -5.56
C VAL A 62 -8.53 -3.31 -5.36
N VAL A 63 -7.43 -2.57 -5.51
CA VAL A 63 -7.46 -1.11 -5.47
C VAL A 63 -8.32 -0.59 -6.64
N PRO A 64 -9.44 0.10 -6.38
CA PRO A 64 -10.33 0.55 -7.44
C PRO A 64 -9.75 1.72 -8.22
N PHE A 65 -10.02 1.74 -9.52
CA PHE A 65 -9.73 2.87 -10.39
C PHE A 65 -10.72 2.90 -11.54
N LYS A 66 -11.38 4.05 -11.75
CA LYS A 66 -12.39 4.20 -12.80
C LYS A 66 -11.73 4.43 -14.16
N ALA A 67 -10.99 3.43 -14.63
CA ALA A 67 -10.31 3.49 -15.93
C ALA A 67 -11.33 3.54 -17.08
N ASP A 68 -11.06 4.38 -18.07
CA ASP A 68 -11.66 4.26 -19.40
C ASP A 68 -10.96 3.14 -20.21
N GLY A 69 -9.68 2.87 -19.91
CA GLY A 69 -8.92 1.81 -20.56
C GLY A 69 -7.47 1.72 -20.12
N ILE A 70 -6.75 0.79 -20.75
CA ILE A 70 -5.31 0.63 -20.66
C ILE A 70 -4.68 1.53 -21.74
N GLN A 71 -3.88 2.51 -21.33
CA GLN A 71 -3.19 3.44 -22.23
C GLN A 71 -1.89 2.85 -22.77
N ALA A 72 -1.16 2.18 -21.89
CA ALA A 72 0.11 1.53 -22.20
C ALA A 72 0.29 0.32 -21.29
N TRP A 73 1.04 -0.66 -21.78
CA TRP A 73 1.42 -1.82 -21.00
C TRP A 73 2.78 -2.35 -21.45
N ASP A 74 3.57 -2.80 -20.49
CA ASP A 74 4.89 -3.37 -20.70
C ASP A 74 5.02 -4.72 -19.98
N ILE A 75 5.79 -5.64 -20.54
CA ILE A 75 6.09 -6.93 -19.91
C ILE A 75 7.28 -6.73 -18.97
N LEU A 76 7.08 -6.96 -17.67
CA LEU A 76 8.16 -6.93 -16.68
C LEU A 76 9.00 -8.20 -16.73
N TYR A 77 8.31 -9.35 -16.76
CA TYR A 77 8.92 -10.65 -16.99
C TYR A 77 7.89 -11.59 -17.63
N ALA A 78 8.39 -12.60 -18.32
CA ALA A 78 7.58 -13.68 -18.86
C ALA A 78 8.27 -15.02 -18.64
N PHE A 79 7.56 -15.90 -17.93
CA PHE A 79 7.82 -17.32 -17.82
C PHE A 79 6.66 -18.08 -18.47
N ARG A 80 6.82 -19.39 -18.68
CA ARG A 80 5.83 -20.23 -19.39
C ARG A 80 4.40 -20.06 -18.89
N ASP A 81 4.21 -20.03 -17.57
CA ASP A 81 2.90 -20.01 -16.91
C ASP A 81 2.75 -18.83 -15.93
N ASP A 82 3.65 -17.85 -15.98
CA ASP A 82 3.69 -16.70 -15.07
C ASP A 82 4.24 -15.46 -15.78
N VAL A 83 3.43 -14.43 -15.87
CA VAL A 83 3.76 -13.19 -16.58
C VAL A 83 3.36 -12.00 -15.72
N ALA A 84 4.29 -11.07 -15.51
CA ALA A 84 3.98 -9.78 -14.90
C ALA A 84 4.00 -8.66 -15.93
N LEU A 85 3.04 -7.76 -15.80
CA LEU A 85 2.80 -6.62 -16.67
C LEU A 85 2.78 -5.34 -15.83
N ASP A 86 3.38 -4.28 -16.35
CA ASP A 86 3.11 -2.92 -15.90
C ASP A 86 2.00 -2.34 -16.75
N LEU A 87 0.90 -1.93 -16.13
CA LEU A 87 -0.26 -1.34 -16.80
C LEU A 87 -0.38 0.13 -16.43
N SER A 88 -0.48 0.99 -17.44
CA SER A 88 -0.86 2.39 -17.28
C SER A 88 -2.33 2.56 -17.61
N LEU A 89 -3.13 2.88 -16.61
CA LEU A 89 -4.57 3.10 -16.73
C LEU A 89 -4.86 4.60 -16.79
N VAL A 90 -5.82 4.97 -17.62
CA VAL A 90 -6.28 6.36 -17.76
C VAL A 90 -7.77 6.48 -17.53
N SER A 91 -8.18 7.62 -16.97
CA SER A 91 -9.58 7.98 -16.72
C SER A 91 -9.82 9.41 -17.18
N ARG A 92 -10.84 9.64 -18.00
CA ARG A 92 -11.34 10.97 -18.32
C ARG A 92 -12.04 11.54 -17.10
N GLY A 93 -11.50 12.63 -16.58
CA GLY A 93 -12.11 13.41 -15.51
C GLY A 93 -13.45 13.98 -15.95
N LYS A 94 -14.38 14.14 -15.00
CA LYS A 94 -15.56 14.98 -15.22
C LYS A 94 -15.12 16.45 -15.14
N GLY A 95 -15.21 17.19 -16.24
CA GLY A 95 -15.22 18.67 -16.18
C GLY A 95 -14.15 19.45 -16.94
N ALA A 96 -13.23 18.84 -17.69
CA ALA A 96 -12.45 19.56 -18.69
C ALA A 96 -12.03 18.60 -19.79
N LYS A 97 -11.99 19.07 -21.05
CA LYS A 97 -11.62 18.28 -22.23
C LYS A 97 -10.22 17.63 -22.12
N ASP A 98 -9.41 18.04 -21.15
CA ASP A 98 -7.99 17.66 -21.00
C ASP A 98 -7.60 17.08 -19.62
N ASN A 99 -8.56 16.84 -18.72
CA ASN A 99 -8.24 16.28 -17.39
C ASN A 99 -8.20 14.76 -17.41
N TRP A 100 -7.04 14.19 -17.73
CA TRP A 100 -6.79 12.74 -17.63
C TRP A 100 -6.11 12.41 -16.30
N ALA A 101 -6.72 11.52 -15.52
CA ALA A 101 -6.07 10.89 -14.37
C ALA A 101 -5.36 9.62 -14.85
N GLY A 102 -4.05 9.51 -14.58
CA GLY A 102 -3.25 8.33 -14.86
C GLY A 102 -2.86 7.60 -13.57
N LYS A 103 -2.90 6.27 -13.58
CA LYS A 103 -2.34 5.44 -12.51
C LYS A 103 -1.66 4.20 -13.11
N THR A 104 -0.54 3.82 -12.52
CA THR A 104 0.21 2.64 -12.93
C THR A 104 0.07 1.53 -11.90
N PHE A 105 -0.07 0.30 -12.39
CA PHE A 105 -0.22 -0.90 -11.58
C PHE A 105 0.64 -2.01 -12.13
N THR A 106 1.14 -2.87 -11.26
CA THR A 106 1.72 -4.15 -11.66
C THR A 106 0.64 -5.22 -11.54
N LEU A 107 0.42 -5.96 -12.62
CA LEU A 107 -0.51 -7.08 -12.74
C LEU A 107 0.29 -8.36 -12.99
N GLU A 108 0.08 -9.38 -12.18
CA GLU A 108 0.64 -10.71 -12.40
C GLU A 108 -0.47 -11.66 -12.85
N LEU A 109 -0.21 -12.39 -13.93
CA LEU A 109 -1.10 -13.36 -14.54
C LEU A 109 -0.42 -14.73 -14.54
N LYS A 110 -1.14 -15.74 -14.06
CA LYS A 110 -0.67 -17.12 -14.01
C LYS A 110 -1.63 -18.09 -14.67
N ARG A 111 -1.08 -19.15 -15.26
CA ARG A 111 -1.84 -20.35 -15.64
C ARG A 111 -1.65 -21.39 -14.55
N TYR A 112 -2.74 -22.09 -14.25
CA TYR A 112 -2.75 -23.15 -13.24
C TYR A 112 -3.13 -24.47 -13.89
N ALA A 113 -2.68 -25.59 -13.34
CA ALA A 113 -2.97 -26.92 -13.89
C ALA A 113 -4.47 -27.21 -14.05
N GLY A 114 -5.33 -26.68 -13.17
CA GLY A 114 -6.79 -26.80 -13.27
C GLY A 114 -7.44 -25.82 -14.26
N HIS A 115 -6.70 -24.82 -14.73
CA HIS A 115 -7.14 -23.78 -15.67
C HIS A 115 -6.06 -23.51 -16.73
N PRO A 116 -5.59 -24.54 -17.47
CA PRO A 116 -4.39 -24.41 -18.32
C PRO A 116 -4.59 -23.46 -19.50
N HIS A 117 -5.83 -23.15 -19.85
CA HIS A 117 -6.18 -22.25 -20.95
C HIS A 117 -6.57 -20.84 -20.51
N GLN A 118 -6.46 -20.53 -19.22
CA GLN A 118 -6.89 -19.24 -18.68
C GLN A 118 -5.76 -18.58 -17.90
N TRP A 119 -5.48 -17.33 -18.24
CA TRP A 119 -4.67 -16.45 -17.42
C TRP A 119 -5.53 -15.92 -16.27
N LEU A 120 -5.18 -16.32 -15.05
CA LEU A 120 -5.84 -15.84 -13.84
C LEU A 120 -4.94 -14.82 -13.14
N VAL A 121 -5.58 -13.84 -12.50
CA VAL A 121 -4.90 -12.76 -11.79
C VAL A 121 -4.33 -13.28 -10.48
N ALA A 122 -3.00 -13.32 -10.41
CA ALA A 122 -2.26 -13.75 -9.23
C ALA A 122 -1.89 -12.59 -8.30
N SER A 123 -1.74 -11.37 -8.85
CA SER A 123 -1.40 -10.17 -8.08
C SER A 123 -1.87 -8.88 -8.75
N TRP A 124 -2.26 -7.90 -7.95
CA TRP A 124 -2.62 -6.55 -8.38
C TRP A 124 -2.08 -5.52 -7.39
N VAL A 125 -1.07 -4.75 -7.80
CA VAL A 125 -0.37 -3.83 -6.89
C VAL A 125 -0.28 -2.44 -7.52
N PRO A 126 -0.76 -1.38 -6.85
CA PRO A 126 -0.52 -0.01 -7.31
C PRO A 126 0.97 0.34 -7.19
N LYS A 127 1.53 0.93 -8.23
CA LYS A 127 2.85 1.56 -8.13
C LYS A 127 2.65 2.94 -7.47
N GLY A 128 3.55 3.30 -6.54
CA GLY A 128 3.43 4.50 -5.69
C GLY A 128 3.31 5.83 -6.45
N ILE A 129 3.08 6.93 -5.70
CA ILE A 129 2.71 8.28 -6.20
C ILE A 129 3.67 8.79 -7.29
N GLY A 130 3.32 8.50 -8.54
CA GLY A 130 3.98 9.02 -9.73
C GLY A 130 2.98 8.93 -10.87
N GLY A 131 2.30 10.05 -11.17
CA GLY A 131 1.31 10.09 -12.25
C GLY A 131 0.06 10.92 -11.99
N GLY A 132 -0.02 11.70 -10.90
CA GLY A 132 -0.91 12.87 -10.83
C GLY A 132 -0.45 14.01 -11.75
N GLY A 133 0.16 13.70 -12.89
CA GLY A 133 0.56 14.65 -13.90
C GLY A 133 -0.32 14.45 -15.13
N THR A 134 -0.83 15.54 -15.69
CA THR A 134 -1.49 15.57 -17.00
C THR A 134 -0.64 14.83 -18.03
N LEU A 135 -1.10 13.66 -18.48
CA LEU A 135 -0.43 12.93 -19.55
C LEU A 135 -0.75 13.63 -20.88
N SER A 136 0.27 14.28 -21.46
CA SER A 136 0.20 14.87 -22.79
C SER A 136 0.33 13.75 -23.84
N PRO A 137 -0.54 13.65 -24.85
CA PRO A 137 -0.68 12.47 -25.71
C PRO A 137 0.49 12.22 -26.70
N ASN A 138 1.61 12.95 -26.59
CA ASN A 138 2.65 12.96 -27.63
C ASN A 138 4.07 12.55 -27.19
N ARG A 139 4.26 11.86 -26.06
CA ARG A 139 5.61 11.33 -25.73
C ARG A 139 5.87 9.99 -26.42
N ARG A 140 6.47 10.08 -27.61
CA ARG A 140 7.40 9.04 -28.11
C ARG A 140 8.50 8.85 -27.05
N SER A 141 8.98 7.62 -26.93
CA SER A 141 10.06 7.18 -26.04
C SER A 141 11.33 8.04 -26.20
N GLY A 142 11.44 9.08 -25.37
CA GLY A 142 12.68 9.81 -25.15
C GLY A 142 13.55 9.12 -24.09
N PRO A 143 14.84 9.48 -23.99
CA PRO A 143 15.77 8.92 -23.03
C PRO A 143 15.23 9.04 -21.58
N PRO A 144 15.66 8.12 -20.68
CA PRO A 144 15.12 8.04 -19.32
C PRO A 144 15.21 9.42 -18.64
N PRO A 145 14.13 9.86 -17.96
CA PRO A 145 14.17 11.13 -17.24
C PRO A 145 15.27 11.07 -16.18
N PRO A 146 15.99 12.18 -15.94
CA PRO A 146 17.00 12.23 -14.89
C PRO A 146 16.36 11.89 -13.54
N PRO A 147 17.11 11.25 -12.62
CA PRO A 147 16.58 10.84 -11.32
C PRO A 147 16.01 12.06 -10.60
N LEU A 148 14.73 11.98 -10.23
CA LEU A 148 14.05 12.99 -9.42
C LEU A 148 14.78 13.10 -8.08
N LYS A 149 15.53 14.18 -7.89
CA LYS A 149 16.02 14.57 -6.57
C LYS A 149 14.81 14.97 -5.73
N ALA A 150 14.30 14.03 -4.94
CA ALA A 150 13.32 14.33 -3.92
C ALA A 150 13.98 15.22 -2.86
N ALA A 151 13.74 16.54 -2.94
CA ALA A 151 14.10 17.47 -1.88
C ALA A 151 13.12 17.28 -0.72
N VAL A 152 13.26 16.19 0.03
CA VAL A 152 12.65 16.08 1.35
C VAL A 152 13.40 17.10 2.22
N SER A 153 12.71 18.18 2.60
CA SER A 153 13.34 19.22 3.41
C SER A 153 13.83 18.59 4.72
N ALA A 154 15.11 18.77 5.04
CA ALA A 154 15.78 18.22 6.23
C ALA A 154 15.10 18.60 7.56
N LYS A 155 14.16 19.56 7.53
CA LYS A 155 13.34 19.96 8.68
C LYS A 155 12.41 18.85 9.18
N TRP A 156 12.05 17.86 8.35
CA TRP A 156 11.16 16.76 8.76
C TRP A 156 11.84 15.73 9.70
N LEU A 157 13.18 15.71 9.76
CA LEU A 157 13.93 14.82 10.64
C LEU A 157 13.88 15.23 12.12
N PHE A 158 13.54 16.48 12.42
CA PHE A 158 13.49 16.96 13.80
C PHE A 158 12.16 16.66 14.49
N VAL A 159 11.10 16.35 13.75
CA VAL A 159 9.77 16.09 14.32
C VAL A 159 9.77 14.87 15.26
N PRO A 160 10.35 13.71 14.90
CA PRO A 160 10.43 12.57 15.81
C PRO A 160 11.31 12.84 17.04
N ALA A 161 12.42 13.58 16.85
CA ALA A 161 13.36 13.89 17.91
C ALA A 161 12.75 14.81 18.98
N VAL A 162 11.99 15.82 18.56
CA VAL A 162 11.28 16.74 19.47
C VAL A 162 10.17 16.01 20.23
N LEU A 163 9.42 15.12 19.56
CA LEU A 163 8.39 14.32 20.23
C LEU A 163 8.99 13.40 21.30
N LEU A 164 10.07 12.67 20.98
CA LEU A 164 10.77 11.82 21.95
C LEU A 164 11.38 12.61 23.11
N GLY A 165 12.01 13.75 22.81
CA GLY A 165 12.56 14.64 23.84
C GLY A 165 11.49 15.18 24.79
N SER A 166 10.34 15.60 24.25
CA SER A 166 9.22 16.10 25.05
C SER A 166 8.63 15.03 25.98
N LEU A 167 8.54 13.78 25.50
CA LEU A 167 8.05 12.65 26.29
C LEU A 167 8.99 12.34 27.47
N LEU A 168 10.30 12.31 27.23
CA LEU A 168 11.30 12.06 28.26
C LEU A 168 11.30 13.16 29.33
N LEU A 169 11.18 14.43 28.92
CA LEU A 169 11.08 15.56 29.85
C LEU A 169 9.81 15.50 30.70
N ALA A 170 8.67 15.12 30.12
CA ALA A 170 7.42 14.96 30.87
C ALA A 170 7.53 13.86 31.94
N LEU A 171 8.15 12.72 31.61
CA LEU A 171 8.37 11.62 32.55
C LEU A 171 9.34 12.01 33.67
N ALA A 172 10.44 12.69 33.35
CA ALA A 172 11.39 13.18 34.34
C ALA A 172 10.76 14.20 35.29
N ALA A 173 10.00 15.16 34.76
CA ALA A 173 9.29 16.16 35.55
C ALA A 173 8.23 15.52 36.47
N TRP A 174 7.53 14.49 35.99
CA TRP A 174 6.57 13.72 36.79
C TRP A 174 7.27 12.98 37.93
N ALA A 175 8.39 12.28 37.65
CA ALA A 175 9.17 11.56 38.65
C ALA A 175 9.73 12.49 39.75
N VAL A 176 10.29 13.64 39.37
CA VAL A 176 10.81 14.64 40.32
C VAL A 176 9.69 15.19 41.19
N ARG A 177 8.54 15.56 40.61
CA ARG A 177 7.39 16.04 41.38
C ARG A 177 6.90 15.00 42.37
N ASN A 178 6.87 13.73 42.00
CA ASN A 178 6.44 12.65 42.88
C ASN A 178 7.42 12.43 44.03
N ALA A 179 8.73 12.45 43.75
CA ALA A 179 9.77 12.34 44.77
C ALA A 179 9.76 13.51 45.76
N VAL A 180 9.54 14.75 45.28
CA VAL A 180 9.43 15.93 46.16
C VAL A 180 8.18 15.84 47.04
N ARG A 181 7.03 15.39 46.50
CA ARG A 181 5.81 15.17 47.28
C ARG A 181 6.00 14.08 48.34
N ALA A 182 6.65 12.97 47.99
CA ALA A 182 6.97 11.89 48.92
C ALA A 182 7.90 12.35 50.05
N ARG A 183 8.93 13.16 49.74
CA ARG A 183 9.85 13.75 50.74
C ARG A 183 9.15 14.76 51.66
N ARG A 184 8.12 15.47 51.18
CA ARG A 184 7.33 16.37 52.03
C ARG A 184 6.37 15.60 52.94
N ALA A 185 5.85 14.46 52.49
CA ALA A 185 5.02 13.58 53.31
C ALA A 185 5.83 12.94 54.45
N SER A 186 7.05 12.46 54.18
CA SER A 186 7.90 11.83 55.22
C SER A 186 8.31 12.78 56.35
N ARG A 187 8.48 14.07 56.07
CA ARG A 187 8.73 15.09 57.13
C ARG A 187 7.54 15.25 58.08
N ARG A 188 6.31 15.22 57.56
CA ARG A 188 5.09 15.30 58.39
C ARG A 188 4.88 14.04 59.24
N TYR A 189 5.26 12.86 58.72
CA TYR A 189 5.23 11.62 59.52
C TYR A 189 6.32 11.60 60.60
N ALA A 190 7.50 12.17 60.33
CA ALA A 190 8.57 12.30 61.32
C ALA A 190 8.19 13.28 62.45
N GLU A 191 7.51 14.38 62.14
CA GLU A 191 6.95 15.30 63.14
C GLU A 191 5.84 14.64 63.97
N ALA A 192 4.96 13.83 63.34
CA ALA A 192 3.89 13.11 64.04
C ALA A 192 4.40 11.98 64.94
N LEU A 193 5.47 11.27 64.54
CA LEU A 193 6.11 10.22 65.37
C LEU A 193 7.03 10.80 66.45
N GLY A 194 7.53 12.02 66.28
CA GLY A 194 8.38 12.72 67.27
C GLY A 194 7.61 13.49 68.36
N TYR A 195 6.29 13.66 68.22
CA TYR A 195 5.48 14.45 69.17
C TYR A 195 4.85 13.63 70.32
N ASN A 196 5.05 12.30 70.36
CA ASN A 196 4.33 11.41 71.29
C ASN A 196 5.17 10.89 72.48
N SER A 197 6.24 11.60 72.87
CA SER A 197 7.14 11.16 73.96
C SER A 197 7.20 12.09 75.18
N SER A 198 6.21 12.96 75.40
CA SER A 198 6.16 13.79 76.62
C SER A 198 4.75 13.96 77.18
N SER A 199 4.29 13.02 78.01
CA SER A 199 3.38 13.28 79.15
C SER A 199 3.26 12.07 80.09
N ASN A 200 4.27 11.90 80.97
CA ASN A 200 4.23 11.83 82.46
C ASN A 200 3.12 11.02 83.22
N PRO A 201 3.20 10.90 84.56
CA PRO A 201 3.68 9.72 85.30
C PRO A 201 2.57 9.09 86.18
N SER A 202 2.88 8.00 86.89
CA SER A 202 2.20 7.59 88.13
C SER A 202 3.18 6.84 89.03
#